data_AF-A0A549YHS0-F1
#
_entry.id   AF-A0A549YHS0-F1
#
_cell.length_a   1.000
_cell.length_b   1.000
_cell.length_c   1.000
_cell.angle_alpha   90.00
_cell.angle_beta   90.00
_cell.angle_gamma   90.00
#
_symmetry.space_group_name_H-M   'P 1'
#
loop_
_entity.id
_entity.type
_entity.pdbx_description
1 polymer ?
#
loop_
_entity_poly.entity_id
_entity_poly.type
_entity_poly.pdbx_seq_one_letter_code
_entity_poly.pdbx_strand_id
1 'polypeptide(L)'
;MKIKDKILSNNNGVKSANKSFEAFKKRVSTVMGDQLDLTDDQLKQIYDGISSCIETSIYAEMEDILSAIRNTYHAQTNWVIEETVNPSKKHQIQSEKYTNDGTLSSQKPFSNSNKEEHQSKHGSFKQFVIHVVTNYQSLPKQRIDVLVVKHEGYQNLELTLFGESFIRQHGFRTAFRLHNELIHASYTAFDNLLARGTVLKSDQAIQEQVLAPVLKRFDAKLAAKVGDSYEQVESL
;
A
#
# COMPACT_ATOMS: atom_id res chain seq x y z
N MET A 1 -0.66 53.09 50.87
CA MET A 1 -0.49 51.62 50.90
C MET A 1 -0.25 51.16 49.46
N LYS A 2 1.00 50.89 49.07
CA LYS A 2 1.37 50.53 47.69
C LYS A 2 1.35 49.02 47.55
N ILE A 3 0.40 48.49 46.79
CA ILE A 3 0.33 47.07 46.45
C ILE A 3 1.30 46.86 45.28
N LYS A 4 2.32 46.03 45.49
CA LYS A 4 3.24 45.58 44.44
C LYS A 4 2.58 44.40 43.74
N ASP A 5 2.23 44.58 42.47
CA ASP A 5 1.87 43.48 41.60
C ASP A 5 3.09 42.59 41.36
N LYS A 6 3.01 41.38 41.90
CA LYS A 6 3.95 40.29 41.68
C LYS A 6 3.54 39.62 40.38
N ILE A 7 4.07 40.11 39.25
CA ILE A 7 4.00 39.40 37.97
C ILE A 7 4.77 38.10 38.15
N LEU A 8 4.03 36.99 38.26
CA LEU A 8 4.58 35.65 38.29
C LEU A 8 5.11 35.32 36.89
N SER A 9 6.41 35.06 36.88
CA SER A 9 7.22 34.69 35.74
C SER A 9 6.64 33.48 34.99
N ASN A 10 6.57 33.68 33.67
CA ASN A 10 6.78 32.72 32.60
C ASN A 10 7.48 31.42 33.05
N ASN A 11 6.86 30.26 32.83
CA ASN A 11 7.52 28.96 32.99
C ASN A 11 6.92 27.88 32.09
N ASN A 12 7.68 27.54 31.04
CA ASN A 12 7.95 26.18 30.53
C ASN A 12 6.81 25.35 29.90
N GLY A 13 6.37 25.72 28.70
CA GLY A 13 5.61 24.84 27.79
C GLY A 13 6.46 23.95 26.87
N VAL A 14 7.79 24.07 26.87
CA VAL A 14 8.65 23.53 25.78
C VAL A 14 9.27 22.14 26.06
N LYS A 15 9.16 21.60 27.29
CA LYS A 15 9.86 20.35 27.68
C LYS A 15 9.07 19.03 27.51
N SER A 16 7.75 19.04 27.34
CA SER A 16 6.97 17.79 27.25
C SER A 16 6.99 17.17 25.85
N ALA A 17 7.01 18.00 24.80
CA ALA A 17 6.97 17.55 23.40
C ALA A 17 8.17 16.65 23.02
N ASN A 18 9.32 16.86 23.66
CA ASN A 18 10.52 16.08 23.36
C ASN A 18 10.47 14.65 23.95
N LYS A 19 9.82 14.45 25.10
CA LYS A 19 9.73 13.11 25.72
C LYS A 19 8.88 12.14 24.92
N SER A 20 7.76 12.62 24.37
CA SER A 20 6.87 11.82 23.53
C SER A 20 7.53 11.37 22.24
N PHE A 21 8.28 12.28 21.59
CA PHE A 21 9.06 11.95 20.41
C PHE A 21 10.17 10.93 20.71
N GLU A 22 10.91 11.10 21.80
CA GLU A 22 11.94 10.12 22.20
C GLU A 22 11.37 8.74 22.53
N ALA A 23 10.19 8.68 23.16
CA ALA A 23 9.49 7.42 23.41
C ALA A 23 9.05 6.74 22.10
N PHE A 24 8.50 7.51 21.17
CA PHE A 24 8.16 7.05 19.81
C PHE A 24 9.40 6.49 19.10
N LYS A 25 10.50 7.27 19.05
CA LYS A 25 11.77 6.87 18.43
C LYS A 25 12.29 5.55 18.98
N LYS A 26 12.36 5.43 20.31
CA LYS A 26 12.80 4.19 20.99
C LYS A 26 11.88 3.00 20.67
N ARG A 27 10.57 3.22 20.57
CA ARG A 27 9.62 2.15 20.26
C ARG A 27 9.73 1.70 18.81
N VAL A 28 9.86 2.64 17.87
CA VAL A 28 10.11 2.34 16.44
C VAL A 28 11.36 1.49 16.29
N SER A 29 12.47 1.88 16.91
CA SER A 29 13.72 1.10 16.83
C SER A 29 13.59 -0.29 17.44
N THR A 30 12.80 -0.44 18.52
CA THR A 30 12.57 -1.74 19.18
C THR A 30 11.71 -2.67 18.33
N VAL A 31 10.67 -2.16 17.67
CA VAL A 31 9.70 -2.96 16.93
C VAL A 31 10.15 -3.25 15.49
N MET A 32 10.78 -2.27 14.84
CA MET A 32 11.18 -2.37 13.44
C MET A 32 12.64 -2.81 13.27
N GLY A 33 13.48 -2.68 14.30
CA GLY A 33 14.90 -2.98 14.23
C GLY A 33 15.58 -2.28 13.05
N ASP A 34 16.45 -3.00 12.35
CA ASP A 34 17.20 -2.49 11.20
C ASP A 34 16.41 -2.55 9.88
N GLN A 35 15.10 -2.84 9.91
CA GLN A 35 14.28 -2.91 8.69
C GLN A 35 14.03 -1.53 8.08
N LEU A 36 14.04 -0.49 8.90
CA LEU A 36 13.80 0.90 8.54
C LEU A 36 15.01 1.74 8.95
N ASP A 37 15.91 1.98 7.99
CA ASP A 37 17.01 2.92 8.17
C ASP A 37 16.49 4.36 8.00
N LEU A 38 15.89 4.89 9.06
CA LEU A 38 15.31 6.23 9.11
C LEU A 38 16.15 7.14 9.98
N THR A 39 16.48 8.34 9.47
CA THR A 39 17.14 9.37 10.27
C THR A 39 16.20 9.94 11.33
N ASP A 40 16.77 10.56 12.38
CA ASP A 40 15.97 11.26 13.40
C ASP A 40 15.03 12.32 12.78
N ASP A 41 15.47 13.02 11.74
CA ASP A 41 14.65 14.00 11.00
C ASP A 41 13.49 13.35 10.24
N GLN A 42 13.70 12.16 9.67
CA GLN A 42 12.66 11.40 8.99
C GLN A 42 11.64 10.85 10.00
N LEU A 43 12.11 10.30 11.11
CA LEU A 43 11.24 9.88 12.22
C LEU A 43 10.45 11.06 12.78
N LYS A 44 11.06 12.24 12.86
CA LYS A 44 10.40 13.46 13.31
C LYS A 44 9.29 13.89 12.36
N GLN A 45 9.51 13.83 11.05
CA GLN A 45 8.48 14.12 10.05
C GLN A 45 7.28 13.16 10.14
N ILE A 46 7.52 11.86 10.35
CA ILE A 46 6.45 10.87 10.55
C ILE A 46 5.68 11.20 11.83
N TYR A 47 6.40 11.42 12.93
CA TYR A 47 5.81 11.76 14.22
C TYR A 47 4.94 13.01 14.13
N ASP A 48 5.43 14.08 13.49
CA ASP A 48 4.71 15.35 13.38
C ASP A 48 3.48 15.19 12.48
N GLY A 49 3.58 14.41 11.39
CA GLY A 49 2.45 14.10 10.52
C GLY A 49 1.32 13.40 11.26
N ILE A 50 1.64 12.34 12.01
CA ILE A 50 0.67 11.54 12.75
C ILE A 50 0.12 12.29 13.96
N SER A 51 0.96 13.07 14.65
CA SER A 51 0.58 13.79 15.87
C SER A 51 -0.63 14.71 15.68
N SER A 52 -0.82 15.23 14.46
CA SER A 52 -1.98 16.06 14.10
C SER A 52 -3.32 15.29 14.05
N CYS A 53 -3.25 13.96 14.02
CA CYS A 53 -4.38 13.05 13.80
C CYS A 53 -4.69 12.16 15.01
N ILE A 54 -3.86 12.19 16.05
CA ILE A 54 -4.05 11.40 17.28
C ILE A 54 -5.26 11.96 18.04
N GLU A 55 -6.22 11.11 18.34
CA GLU A 55 -7.44 11.50 19.05
C GLU A 55 -7.26 11.44 20.57
N THR A 56 -6.41 10.52 21.07
CA THR A 56 -6.20 10.30 22.49
C THR A 56 -4.80 10.73 22.95
N SER A 57 -3.81 9.85 22.85
CA SER A 57 -2.41 10.15 23.13
C SER A 57 -1.50 9.23 22.33
N ILE A 58 -0.30 9.72 22.02
CA ILE A 58 0.74 8.93 21.35
C ILE A 58 1.04 7.60 22.06
N TYR A 59 0.89 7.56 23.39
CA TYR A 59 1.14 6.34 24.16
C TYR A 59 0.03 5.31 24.02
N ALA A 60 -1.22 5.77 23.94
CA ALA A 60 -2.38 4.89 23.78
C ALA A 60 -2.46 4.31 22.36
N GLU A 61 -2.03 5.08 21.36
CA GLU A 61 -2.17 4.73 19.94
C GLU A 61 -0.84 4.24 19.33
N MET A 62 0.19 4.04 20.15
CA MET A 62 1.55 3.71 19.71
C MET A 62 1.59 2.48 18.80
N GLU A 63 0.85 1.42 19.14
CA GLU A 63 0.88 0.17 18.36
C GLU A 63 0.16 0.32 17.01
N ASP A 64 -0.91 1.09 16.95
CA ASP A 64 -1.61 1.39 15.69
C ASP A 64 -0.74 2.23 14.76
N ILE A 65 -0.02 3.20 15.33
CA ILE A 65 0.95 4.04 14.63
C ILE A 65 2.08 3.17 14.04
N LEU A 66 2.67 2.28 14.84
CA LEU A 66 3.72 1.38 14.38
C LEU A 66 3.19 0.41 13.31
N SER A 67 1.97 -0.07 13.46
CA SER A 67 1.30 -0.90 12.45
C SER A 67 1.17 -0.14 11.13
N ALA A 68 0.75 1.13 11.14
CA ALA A 68 0.65 1.96 9.95
C ALA A 68 2.01 2.18 9.26
N ILE A 69 3.08 2.44 10.03
CA ILE A 69 4.45 2.57 9.51
C ILE A 69 4.89 1.28 8.82
N ARG A 70 4.72 0.13 9.50
CA ARG A 70 5.10 -1.19 8.97
C ARG A 70 4.32 -1.55 7.72
N ASN A 71 3.01 -1.34 7.73
CA ASN A 71 2.14 -1.66 6.59
C ASN A 71 2.51 -0.80 5.37
N THR A 72 2.83 0.48 5.59
CA THR A 72 3.29 1.38 4.53
C THR A 72 4.62 0.92 3.94
N TYR A 73 5.58 0.52 4.78
CA TYR A 73 6.86 -0.02 4.31
C TYR A 73 6.69 -1.31 3.49
N HIS A 74 5.82 -2.23 3.94
CA HIS A 74 5.50 -3.44 3.18
C HIS A 74 4.82 -3.13 1.84
N ALA A 75 3.90 -2.16 1.80
CA ALA A 75 3.29 -1.72 0.56
C ALA A 75 4.34 -1.16 -0.42
N GLN A 76 5.26 -0.33 0.06
CA GLN A 76 6.31 0.25 -0.78
C GLN A 76 7.34 -0.78 -1.26
N THR A 77 7.75 -1.73 -0.41
CA THR A 77 8.64 -2.82 -0.82
C THR A 77 7.98 -3.74 -1.85
N ASN A 78 6.70 -4.07 -1.68
CA ASN A 78 5.94 -4.81 -2.68
C ASN A 78 5.85 -4.05 -4.01
N TRP A 79 5.66 -2.72 -3.99
CA TRP A 79 5.70 -1.92 -5.23
C TRP A 79 7.04 -1.98 -5.94
N VAL A 80 8.15 -1.88 -5.21
CA VAL A 80 9.50 -1.95 -5.80
C VAL A 80 9.73 -3.34 -6.41
N ILE A 81 9.26 -4.41 -5.78
CA ILE A 81 9.34 -5.77 -6.32
C ILE A 81 8.45 -5.91 -7.56
N GLU A 82 7.21 -5.42 -7.53
CA GLU A 82 6.31 -5.50 -8.68
C GLU A 82 6.80 -4.68 -9.89
N GLU A 83 7.37 -3.50 -9.66
CA GLU A 83 7.90 -2.63 -10.71
C GLU A 83 9.19 -3.20 -11.32
N THR A 84 10.00 -3.92 -10.54
CA THR A 84 11.22 -4.62 -11.02
C THR A 84 10.93 -5.98 -11.67
N VAL A 85 9.85 -6.67 -11.30
CA VAL A 85 9.42 -7.94 -11.91
C VAL A 85 8.59 -7.73 -13.19
N ASN A 86 7.92 -6.57 -13.34
CA ASN A 86 7.14 -6.22 -14.55
C ASN A 86 7.60 -4.91 -15.24
N PRO A 87 8.87 -4.76 -15.65
CA PRO A 87 9.33 -3.57 -16.37
C PRO A 87 8.69 -3.45 -17.78
N SER A 88 8.10 -4.52 -18.31
CA SER A 88 7.60 -4.61 -19.69
C SER A 88 6.29 -3.86 -19.99
N LYS A 89 5.63 -3.25 -19.00
CA LYS A 89 4.36 -2.52 -19.23
C LYS A 89 4.48 -1.00 -19.36
N LYS A 90 5.67 -0.41 -19.22
CA LYS A 90 5.83 1.06 -19.26
C LYS A 90 6.55 1.66 -20.46
N HIS A 91 7.05 0.89 -21.41
CA HIS A 91 7.56 1.44 -22.68
C HIS A 91 7.18 0.56 -23.87
N GLN A 92 6.01 0.81 -24.45
CA GLN A 92 5.72 0.39 -25.82
C GLN A 92 5.06 1.51 -26.61
N ILE A 93 5.72 2.68 -26.65
CA ILE A 93 5.65 3.60 -27.78
C ILE A 93 7.02 4.28 -27.87
N GLN A 94 7.99 3.60 -28.49
CA GLN A 94 8.95 4.15 -29.47
C GLN A 94 10.19 3.28 -29.65
N SER A 95 10.51 3.05 -30.92
CA SER A 95 11.74 2.50 -31.50
C SER A 95 11.96 0.98 -31.41
N GLU A 96 11.37 0.27 -32.37
CA GLU A 96 12.04 -0.87 -33.00
C GLU A 96 13.11 -0.33 -33.95
N LYS A 97 14.37 -0.76 -33.77
CA LYS A 97 15.30 -1.09 -34.86
C LYS A 97 16.60 -1.71 -34.31
N TYR A 98 16.82 -2.99 -34.70
CA TYR A 98 18.11 -3.71 -34.88
C TYR A 98 19.06 -3.87 -33.67
N THR A 99 19.83 -4.93 -33.42
CA THR A 99 19.94 -6.37 -33.79
C THR A 99 21.02 -6.93 -32.84
N ASN A 100 20.87 -8.20 -32.43
CA ASN A 100 21.88 -9.19 -31.99
C ASN A 100 23.32 -8.73 -31.62
N ASP A 101 23.82 -9.13 -30.44
CA ASP A 101 24.83 -10.21 -30.32
C ASP A 101 25.04 -10.62 -28.85
N GLY A 102 25.47 -11.86 -28.62
CA GLY A 102 25.48 -12.53 -27.32
C GLY A 102 26.59 -12.11 -26.35
N THR A 103 26.53 -12.60 -25.11
CA THR A 103 27.60 -13.30 -24.35
C THR A 103 27.08 -13.65 -22.95
N LEU A 104 27.21 -14.93 -22.55
CA LEU A 104 27.03 -15.40 -21.17
C LEU A 104 28.07 -14.74 -20.25
N SER A 105 27.65 -14.07 -19.18
CA SER A 105 28.52 -13.77 -18.04
C SER A 105 27.77 -13.85 -16.72
N SER A 106 28.02 -14.97 -16.02
CA SER A 106 28.04 -15.16 -14.58
C SER A 106 27.61 -13.98 -13.69
N GLN A 107 26.43 -14.08 -13.07
CA GLN A 107 26.03 -13.20 -11.98
C GLN A 107 26.28 -13.83 -10.60
N LYS A 108 27.24 -13.22 -9.91
CA LYS A 108 27.47 -13.27 -8.46
C LYS A 108 26.18 -12.93 -7.68
N PRO A 109 26.08 -13.37 -6.41
CA PRO A 109 24.93 -13.06 -5.56
C PRO A 109 24.81 -11.54 -5.39
N PHE A 110 23.65 -11.00 -5.79
CA PHE A 110 23.35 -9.58 -5.71
C PHE A 110 23.50 -9.09 -4.28
N SER A 111 24.50 -8.24 -4.09
CA SER A 111 24.75 -7.48 -2.87
C SER A 111 23.64 -6.43 -2.68
N ASN A 112 23.34 -6.13 -1.42
CA ASN A 112 22.28 -5.26 -0.90
C ASN A 112 22.31 -3.77 -1.33
N SER A 113 22.84 -3.41 -2.49
CA SER A 113 23.02 -1.99 -2.89
C SER A 113 21.76 -1.26 -3.36
N ASN A 114 20.63 -1.96 -3.60
CA ASN A 114 19.44 -1.33 -4.20
C ASN A 114 18.45 -0.73 -3.18
N LYS A 115 18.73 -0.79 -1.87
CA LYS A 115 17.85 -0.18 -0.86
C LYS A 115 18.10 1.32 -0.67
N GLU A 116 19.34 1.77 -0.87
CA GLU A 116 19.75 3.15 -0.57
C GLU A 116 19.34 4.16 -1.66
N GLU A 117 19.12 3.73 -2.90
CA GLU A 117 18.89 4.66 -4.02
C GLU A 117 17.43 5.09 -4.21
N HIS A 118 16.46 4.38 -3.61
CA HIS A 118 15.03 4.71 -3.76
C HIS A 118 14.44 5.59 -2.65
N GLN A 119 15.12 5.70 -1.50
CA GLN A 119 14.67 6.54 -0.39
C GLN A 119 15.22 7.98 -0.44
N SER A 120 16.21 8.27 -1.28
CA SER A 120 16.94 9.55 -1.29
C SER A 120 16.38 10.63 -2.22
N LYS A 121 15.29 10.38 -2.96
CA LYS A 121 14.58 11.47 -3.66
C LYS A 121 13.63 12.13 -2.67
N HIS A 122 13.84 13.40 -2.36
CA HIS A 122 13.05 14.20 -1.41
C HIS A 122 11.51 14.16 -1.63
N GLY A 123 11.04 13.73 -2.82
CA GLY A 123 9.64 13.44 -3.11
C GLY A 123 9.13 12.05 -2.66
N SER A 124 9.98 11.02 -2.56
CA SER A 124 9.59 9.66 -2.16
C SER A 124 9.32 9.57 -0.66
N PHE A 125 10.12 10.25 0.17
CA PHE A 125 9.89 10.23 1.62
C PHE A 125 8.65 11.03 2.04
N LYS A 126 8.38 12.18 1.40
CA LYS A 126 7.13 12.91 1.66
C LYS A 126 5.91 12.05 1.32
N GLN A 127 5.97 11.29 0.22
CA GLN A 127 4.93 10.34 -0.14
C GLN A 127 4.78 9.23 0.90
N PHE A 128 5.89 8.74 1.45
CA PHE A 128 5.88 7.77 2.54
C PHE A 128 5.17 8.33 3.78
N VAL A 129 5.50 9.54 4.22
CA VAL A 129 4.82 10.19 5.36
C VAL A 129 3.32 10.33 5.10
N ILE A 130 2.92 10.77 3.89
CA ILE A 130 1.50 10.85 3.51
C ILE A 130 0.84 9.48 3.65
N HIS A 131 1.45 8.43 3.10
CA HIS A 131 0.92 7.08 3.17
C HIS A 131 0.81 6.57 4.61
N VAL A 132 1.83 6.81 5.46
CA VAL A 132 1.77 6.40 6.88
C VAL A 132 0.59 7.09 7.57
N VAL A 133 0.46 8.41 7.41
CA VAL A 133 -0.61 9.18 8.07
C VAL A 133 -1.98 8.71 7.59
N THR A 134 -2.16 8.51 6.29
CA THR A 134 -3.45 8.06 5.76
C THR A 134 -3.77 6.62 6.12
N ASN A 135 -2.77 5.74 6.19
CA ASN A 135 -2.94 4.36 6.65
C ASN A 135 -3.42 4.34 8.11
N TYR A 136 -2.77 5.12 8.99
CA TYR A 136 -3.17 5.26 10.38
C TYR A 136 -4.61 5.77 10.55
N GLN A 137 -5.03 6.73 9.72
CA GLN A 137 -6.40 7.27 9.76
C GLN A 137 -7.46 6.37 9.11
N SER A 138 -7.05 5.35 8.37
CA SER A 138 -7.94 4.47 7.60
C SER A 138 -8.25 3.19 8.38
N LEU A 139 -9.33 2.52 7.99
CA LEU A 139 -9.59 1.18 8.49
C LEU A 139 -8.46 0.22 8.05
N PRO A 140 -8.15 -0.82 8.86
CA PRO A 140 -7.11 -1.77 8.53
C PRO A 140 -7.34 -2.44 7.18
N LYS A 141 -6.26 -2.68 6.44
CA LYS A 141 -6.29 -3.33 5.12
C LYS A 141 -6.99 -4.70 5.13
N GLN A 142 -6.90 -5.45 6.23
CA GLN A 142 -7.59 -6.73 6.44
C GLN A 142 -9.12 -6.60 6.42
N ARG A 143 -9.66 -5.38 6.52
CA ARG A 143 -11.10 -5.15 6.36
C ARG A 143 -11.59 -5.56 4.97
N ILE A 144 -10.71 -5.53 3.96
CA ILE A 144 -10.98 -6.03 2.61
C ILE A 144 -11.45 -7.49 2.66
N ASP A 145 -10.83 -8.34 3.48
CA ASP A 145 -11.13 -9.78 3.55
C ASP A 145 -12.57 -10.03 4.00
N VAL A 146 -13.05 -9.19 4.91
CA VAL A 146 -14.43 -9.25 5.42
C VAL A 146 -15.42 -8.67 4.41
N LEU A 147 -15.04 -7.59 3.73
CA LEU A 147 -15.95 -6.88 2.83
C LEU A 147 -16.08 -7.57 1.48
N VAL A 148 -15.00 -8.14 0.94
CA VAL A 148 -14.98 -8.77 -0.37
C VAL A 148 -15.94 -9.96 -0.43
N VAL A 149 -15.92 -10.84 0.58
CA VAL A 149 -16.79 -12.03 0.64
C VAL A 149 -18.28 -11.68 0.79
N LYS A 150 -18.59 -10.48 1.30
CA LYS A 150 -19.97 -9.97 1.45
C LYS A 150 -20.44 -9.14 0.26
N HIS A 151 -19.54 -8.81 -0.67
CA HIS A 151 -19.86 -7.95 -1.79
C HIS A 151 -20.55 -8.77 -2.89
N GLU A 152 -21.78 -8.39 -3.26
CA GLU A 152 -22.60 -9.13 -4.24
C GLU A 152 -21.86 -9.33 -5.58
N GLY A 153 -21.22 -8.28 -6.10
CA GLY A 153 -20.40 -8.38 -7.32
C GLY A 153 -19.27 -9.41 -7.23
N TYR A 154 -18.65 -9.58 -6.06
CA TYR A 154 -17.61 -10.59 -5.87
C TYR A 154 -18.22 -12.00 -5.84
N GLN A 155 -19.36 -12.19 -5.17
CA GLN A 155 -20.06 -13.48 -5.14
C GLN A 155 -20.49 -13.92 -6.54
N ASN A 156 -21.00 -13.00 -7.37
CA ASN A 156 -21.34 -13.28 -8.76
C ASN A 156 -20.11 -13.65 -9.60
N LEU A 157 -18.98 -12.95 -9.39
CA LEU A 157 -17.71 -13.27 -10.03
C LEU A 157 -17.19 -14.66 -9.62
N GLU A 158 -17.28 -15.00 -8.34
CA GLU A 158 -16.85 -16.30 -7.82
C GLU A 158 -17.69 -17.45 -8.40
N LEU A 159 -19.02 -17.28 -8.44
CA LEU A 159 -19.92 -18.24 -9.10
C LEU A 159 -19.59 -18.40 -10.59
N THR A 160 -19.20 -17.33 -11.27
CA THR A 160 -18.80 -17.38 -12.68
C THR A 160 -17.46 -18.09 -12.86
N LEU A 161 -16.45 -17.74 -12.06
CA LEU A 161 -15.10 -18.31 -12.15
C LEU A 161 -15.07 -19.81 -11.83
N PHE A 162 -15.81 -20.22 -10.80
CA PHE A 162 -15.85 -21.61 -10.34
C PHE A 162 -17.08 -22.38 -10.81
N GLY A 163 -17.86 -21.78 -11.71
CA GLY A 163 -18.97 -22.43 -12.40
C GLY A 163 -18.49 -23.49 -13.39
N GLU A 164 -19.33 -24.49 -13.63
CA GLU A 164 -19.00 -25.65 -14.47
C GLU A 164 -18.56 -25.25 -15.89
N SER A 165 -19.22 -24.25 -16.49
CA SER A 165 -18.88 -23.75 -17.83
C SER A 165 -17.45 -23.23 -17.91
N PHE A 166 -17.09 -22.29 -17.03
CA PHE A 166 -15.76 -21.69 -17.00
C PHE A 166 -14.68 -22.71 -16.66
N ILE A 167 -14.95 -23.61 -15.71
CA ILE A 167 -14.00 -24.64 -15.29
C ILE A 167 -13.74 -25.66 -16.41
N ARG A 168 -14.78 -26.11 -17.12
CA ARG A 168 -14.60 -27.01 -18.27
C ARG A 168 -13.77 -26.36 -19.38
N GLN A 169 -13.94 -25.06 -19.59
CA GLN A 169 -13.32 -24.33 -20.68
C GLN A 169 -11.88 -23.89 -20.39
N HIS A 170 -11.62 -23.38 -19.18
CA HIS A 170 -10.34 -22.75 -18.84
C HIS A 170 -9.57 -23.47 -17.73
N GLY A 171 -10.20 -24.44 -17.05
CA GLY A 171 -9.62 -25.21 -15.97
C GLY A 171 -9.59 -24.49 -14.62
N PHE A 172 -9.65 -25.28 -13.54
CA PHE A 172 -9.63 -24.79 -12.16
C PHE A 172 -8.40 -23.93 -11.83
N ARG A 173 -7.22 -24.30 -12.34
CA ARG A 173 -5.99 -23.53 -12.13
C ARG A 173 -6.12 -22.09 -12.63
N THR A 174 -6.80 -21.88 -13.76
CA THR A 174 -7.01 -20.55 -14.32
C THR A 174 -7.99 -19.75 -13.48
N ALA A 175 -9.09 -20.37 -13.05
CA ALA A 175 -10.07 -19.75 -12.16
C ALA A 175 -9.43 -19.31 -10.84
N PHE A 176 -8.66 -20.19 -10.20
CA PHE A 176 -7.98 -19.90 -8.94
C PHE A 176 -6.93 -18.79 -9.09
N ARG A 177 -6.18 -18.77 -10.20
CA ARG A 177 -5.26 -17.66 -10.49
C ARG A 177 -6.00 -16.32 -10.62
N LEU A 178 -7.12 -16.29 -11.34
CA LEU A 178 -7.89 -15.06 -11.52
C LEU A 178 -8.50 -14.57 -10.20
N HIS A 179 -8.96 -15.48 -9.35
CA HIS A 179 -9.39 -15.15 -7.99
C HIS A 179 -8.25 -14.51 -7.18
N ASN A 180 -7.05 -15.11 -7.16
CA ASN A 180 -5.91 -14.53 -6.45
C ASN A 180 -5.49 -13.18 -7.02
N GLU A 181 -5.54 -13.00 -8.35
CA GLU A 181 -5.28 -11.71 -9.00
C GLU A 181 -6.30 -10.64 -8.56
N LEU A 182 -7.56 -11.00 -8.34
CA LEU A 182 -8.61 -10.09 -7.87
C LEU A 182 -8.37 -9.65 -6.43
N ILE A 183 -8.07 -10.60 -5.54
CA ILE A 183 -7.75 -10.31 -4.14
C ILE A 183 -6.51 -9.40 -4.07
N HIS A 184 -5.47 -9.74 -4.82
CA HIS A 184 -4.26 -8.92 -4.91
C HIS A 184 -4.56 -7.52 -5.45
N ALA A 185 -5.34 -7.40 -6.53
CA ALA A 185 -5.73 -6.11 -7.09
C ALA A 185 -6.51 -5.24 -6.10
N SER A 186 -7.31 -5.85 -5.23
CA SER A 186 -8.05 -5.14 -4.18
C SER A 186 -7.10 -4.53 -3.14
N TYR A 187 -6.13 -5.32 -2.68
CA TYR A 187 -5.07 -4.83 -1.80
C TYR A 187 -4.20 -3.73 -2.44
N THR A 188 -3.81 -3.90 -3.70
CA THR A 188 -3.02 -2.91 -4.43
C THR A 188 -3.82 -1.63 -4.63
N ALA A 189 -5.12 -1.71 -4.93
CA ALA A 189 -5.99 -0.54 -5.07
C ALA A 189 -6.10 0.24 -3.74
N PHE A 190 -6.24 -0.47 -2.62
CA PHE A 190 -6.23 0.13 -1.29
C PHE A 190 -4.92 0.88 -1.00
N ASP A 191 -3.75 0.23 -1.15
CA ASP A 191 -2.45 0.87 -0.90
C ASP A 191 -2.23 2.09 -1.82
N ASN A 192 -2.67 2.00 -3.07
CA ASN A 192 -2.58 3.11 -4.03
C ASN A 192 -3.40 4.33 -3.61
N LEU A 193 -4.57 4.13 -3.02
CA LEU A 193 -5.41 5.22 -2.50
C LEU A 193 -4.76 5.86 -1.29
N LEU A 194 -4.30 5.03 -0.33
CA LEU A 194 -3.62 5.54 0.85
C LEU A 194 -2.39 6.36 0.48
N ALA A 195 -1.56 5.85 -0.42
CA ALA A 195 -0.39 6.56 -0.87
C ALA A 195 -0.71 7.92 -1.50
N ARG A 196 -1.85 8.07 -2.20
CA ARG A 196 -2.28 9.36 -2.76
C ARG A 196 -2.86 10.32 -1.74
N GLY A 197 -2.97 9.92 -0.48
CA GLY A 197 -3.57 10.72 0.57
C GLY A 197 -5.07 10.49 0.76
N THR A 198 -5.65 9.45 0.16
CA THR A 198 -7.07 9.14 0.34
C THR A 198 -7.27 8.32 1.60
N VAL A 199 -8.09 8.84 2.51
CA VAL A 199 -8.39 8.20 3.79
C VAL A 199 -9.68 7.37 3.68
N LEU A 200 -9.61 6.09 4.09
CA LEU A 200 -10.69 5.10 3.99
C LEU A 200 -11.24 4.76 5.38
N LYS A 201 -12.02 5.67 5.97
CA LYS A 201 -12.54 5.58 7.36
C LYS A 201 -13.76 4.67 7.54
N SER A 202 -14.37 4.16 6.47
CA SER A 202 -15.60 3.38 6.55
C SER A 202 -15.60 2.20 5.59
N ASP A 203 -16.41 1.20 5.92
CA ASP A 203 -16.66 0.04 5.05
C ASP A 203 -17.18 0.49 3.67
N GLN A 204 -18.09 1.48 3.66
CA GLN A 204 -18.64 2.06 2.43
C GLN A 204 -17.54 2.64 1.54
N ALA A 205 -16.59 3.38 2.12
CA ALA A 205 -15.48 3.96 1.35
C ALA A 205 -14.60 2.88 0.71
N ILE A 206 -14.33 1.78 1.43
CA ILE A 206 -13.59 0.64 0.88
C ILE A 206 -14.40 -0.03 -0.24
N GLN A 207 -15.70 -0.25 -0.05
CA GLN A 207 -16.55 -0.86 -1.07
C GLN A 207 -16.58 -0.03 -2.36
N GLU A 208 -16.82 1.27 -2.26
CA GLU A 208 -16.98 2.14 -3.43
C GLU A 208 -15.67 2.47 -4.15
N GLN A 209 -14.58 2.68 -3.40
CA GLN A 209 -13.32 3.19 -3.97
C GLN A 209 -12.31 2.07 -4.25
N VAL A 210 -12.42 0.92 -3.57
CA VAL A 210 -11.51 -0.22 -3.74
C VAL A 210 -12.22 -1.36 -4.46
N LEU A 211 -13.28 -1.90 -3.87
CA LEU A 211 -13.88 -3.15 -4.36
C LEU A 211 -14.62 -2.96 -5.68
N ALA A 212 -15.59 -2.03 -5.74
CA ALA A 212 -16.42 -1.85 -6.92
C ALA A 212 -15.61 -1.57 -8.21
N PRO A 213 -14.57 -0.71 -8.21
CA PRO A 213 -13.74 -0.50 -9.40
C PRO A 213 -12.93 -1.73 -9.81
N VAL A 214 -12.40 -2.48 -8.84
CA VAL A 214 -11.64 -3.72 -9.10
C VAL A 214 -12.55 -4.79 -9.67
N LEU A 215 -13.71 -5.02 -9.06
CA LEU A 215 -14.70 -6.00 -9.51
C LEU A 215 -15.19 -5.69 -10.92
N LYS A 216 -15.57 -4.44 -11.19
CA LYS A 216 -15.98 -3.99 -12.54
C LYS A 216 -14.91 -4.26 -13.60
N ARG A 217 -13.62 -4.06 -13.25
CA ARG A 217 -12.51 -4.37 -14.16
C ARG A 217 -12.38 -5.87 -14.41
N PHE A 218 -12.61 -6.71 -13.40
CA PHE A 218 -12.57 -8.16 -13.53
C PHE A 218 -13.77 -8.70 -14.32
N ASP A 219 -14.97 -8.15 -14.12
CA ASP A 219 -16.14 -8.46 -14.95
C ASP A 219 -15.85 -8.21 -16.43
N ALA A 220 -15.31 -7.03 -16.76
CA ALA A 220 -14.92 -6.70 -18.13
C ALA A 220 -13.83 -7.65 -18.68
N LYS A 221 -12.85 -8.02 -17.84
CA LYS A 221 -11.78 -8.97 -18.21
C LYS A 221 -12.32 -10.37 -18.50
N LEU A 222 -13.34 -10.82 -17.76
CA LEU A 222 -13.99 -12.10 -18.01
C LEU A 222 -14.86 -12.05 -19.26
N ALA A 223 -15.66 -11.00 -19.43
CA ALA A 223 -16.48 -10.82 -20.62
C ALA A 223 -15.64 -10.86 -21.91
N ALA A 224 -14.46 -10.23 -21.92
CA ALA A 224 -13.54 -10.29 -23.06
C ALA A 224 -13.02 -11.72 -23.32
N LYS A 225 -12.65 -12.46 -22.26
CA LYS A 225 -12.17 -13.85 -22.39
C LYS A 225 -13.24 -14.83 -22.86
N VAL A 226 -14.48 -14.57 -22.49
CA VAL A 226 -15.63 -15.34 -22.94
C VAL A 226 -15.94 -15.01 -24.41
N GLY A 227 -15.88 -13.73 -24.81
CA GLY A 227 -16.05 -13.31 -26.21
C GLY A 227 -15.06 -13.96 -27.18
N ASP A 228 -13.76 -13.97 -26.84
CA ASP A 228 -12.70 -14.58 -27.66
C ASP A 228 -12.93 -16.08 -27.93
N SER A 229 -13.70 -16.75 -27.06
CA SER A 229 -13.95 -18.18 -27.16
C SER A 229 -15.13 -18.56 -28.04
N TYR A 230 -16.09 -17.65 -28.26
CA TYR A 230 -17.21 -17.88 -29.17
C TYR A 230 -16.79 -17.68 -30.63
N GLU A 231 -15.89 -16.73 -30.93
CA GLU A 231 -15.39 -16.53 -32.29
C GLU A 231 -14.55 -17.71 -32.82
N GLN A 232 -13.89 -18.47 -31.94
CA GLN A 232 -13.17 -19.69 -32.35
C GLN A 232 -14.08 -20.91 -32.58
N VAL A 233 -15.31 -20.90 -32.05
CA VAL A 233 -16.24 -22.03 -32.18
C VAL A 233 -17.15 -21.87 -33.41
N GLU A 234 -17.37 -20.65 -33.90
CA GLU A 234 -18.16 -20.39 -35.12
C GLU A 234 -17.36 -20.53 -36.43
N SER A 235 -16.06 -20.86 -36.37
CA SER A 235 -15.19 -21.01 -37.55
C SER A 235 -14.93 -22.47 -37.97
N LEU A 236 -15.78 -23.42 -37.59
CA LEU A 236 -15.67 -24.84 -37.98
C LEU A 236 -16.76 -25.28 -38.97
#